data_AF-A0A8X7XT40-F1
#
_entry.id   AF-A0A8X7XT40-F1
#
_cell.length_a   1.000
_cell.length_b   1.000
_cell.length_c   1.000
_cell.angle_alpha   90.00
_cell.angle_beta   90.00
_cell.angle_gamma   90.00
#
_symmetry.space_group_name_H-M   'P 1'
#
loop_
_entity.id
_entity.type
_entity.pdbx_description
1 polymer ?
#
loop_
_entity_poly.entity_id
_entity_poly.type
_entity_poly.pdbx_seq_one_letter_code
_entity_poly.pdbx_strand_id
1 'polypeptide(L)'
;MSHIAVERNRRRQMNEHLKVLRSLTPCFYIKRGDQASIIGGAIEFIKELHQVLQALESKKQRKNSLSPSPGPCLSPSPRAPLQLLTTSLHPDHHNPFPFGNIENDLKELGAACCNSPIADVEAKISGSNVILKVISRRIPGQIPRIISVLENLSFEILHLNISSMEDTVLYSFVIKIGLECQVSVEELAVEVQQSFFQDTIYTYEL
;
A
#
# COMPACT_ATOMS: atom_id res chain seq x y z
N MET A 1 -46.65 22.51 33.06
CA MET A 1 -46.83 21.78 31.77
C MET A 1 -45.53 21.47 31.01
N SER A 2 -44.32 21.79 31.50
CA SER A 2 -43.08 21.64 30.68
C SER A 2 -42.37 20.28 30.78
N HIS A 3 -42.46 19.55 31.89
CA HIS A 3 -41.64 18.35 32.13
C HIS A 3 -41.85 17.23 31.09
N ILE A 4 -43.09 17.00 30.67
CA ILE A 4 -43.42 15.93 29.70
C ILE A 4 -42.85 16.25 28.31
N ALA A 5 -42.93 17.50 27.87
CA ALA A 5 -42.41 17.93 26.58
C ALA A 5 -40.88 17.83 26.53
N VAL A 6 -40.21 18.26 27.60
CA VAL A 6 -38.75 18.16 27.76
C VAL A 6 -38.29 16.70 27.70
N GLU A 7 -38.93 15.80 28.45
CA GLU A 7 -38.56 14.38 28.45
C GLU A 7 -38.81 13.70 27.09
N ARG A 8 -39.91 14.05 26.40
CA ARG A 8 -40.14 13.57 25.02
C ARG A 8 -39.05 14.02 24.07
N ASN A 9 -38.62 15.28 24.17
CA ASN A 9 -37.54 15.80 23.34
C ASN A 9 -36.23 15.07 23.62
N ARG A 10 -35.91 14.82 24.89
CA ARG A 10 -34.71 14.05 25.30
C ARG A 10 -34.71 12.64 24.70
N ARG A 11 -35.85 11.92 24.74
CA ARG A 11 -35.98 10.58 24.13
C ARG A 11 -35.86 10.62 22.61
N ARG A 12 -36.44 11.64 21.96
CA ARG A 12 -36.30 11.84 20.51
C ARG A 12 -34.83 12.02 20.14
N GLN A 13 -34.12 12.91 20.82
CA GLN A 13 -32.69 13.17 20.59
C GLN A 13 -31.83 11.90 20.79
N MET A 14 -32.08 11.15 21.86
CA MET A 14 -31.38 9.87 22.10
C MET A 14 -31.57 8.88 20.94
N ASN A 15 -32.80 8.76 20.44
CA ASN A 15 -33.10 7.84 19.33
C ASN A 15 -32.43 8.28 18.02
N GLU A 16 -32.34 9.59 17.75
CA GLU A 16 -31.60 10.11 16.60
C GLU A 16 -30.11 9.76 16.69
N HIS A 17 -29.49 9.93 17.86
CA HIS A 17 -28.09 9.55 18.07
C HIS A 17 -27.86 8.05 17.88
N LEU A 18 -28.75 7.20 18.39
CA LEU A 18 -28.67 5.75 18.20
C LEU A 18 -28.84 5.35 16.72
N LYS A 19 -29.67 6.07 15.96
CA LYS A 19 -29.85 5.84 14.53
C LYS A 19 -28.58 6.17 13.75
N VAL A 20 -27.94 7.31 14.04
CA VAL A 20 -26.65 7.69 13.43
C VAL A 20 -25.57 6.68 13.81
N LEU A 21 -25.44 6.33 15.09
CA LEU A 21 -24.46 5.35 15.55
C LEU A 21 -24.63 4.02 14.82
N ARG A 22 -25.87 3.53 14.69
CA ARG A 22 -26.16 2.31 13.93
C ARG A 22 -25.78 2.40 12.46
N SER A 23 -25.91 3.58 11.83
CA SER A 23 -25.53 3.76 10.42
C SER A 23 -24.03 3.77 10.18
N LEU A 24 -23.24 4.12 11.21
CA LEU A 24 -21.78 4.14 11.16
C LEU A 24 -21.16 2.78 11.53
N THR A 25 -21.85 1.99 12.36
CA THR A 25 -21.39 0.66 12.77
C THR A 25 -21.77 -0.38 11.70
N PRO A 26 -20.83 -1.22 11.23
CA PRO A 26 -21.13 -2.28 10.27
C PRO A 26 -22.22 -3.24 10.77
N CYS A 27 -23.09 -3.67 9.86
CA CYS A 27 -24.31 -4.43 10.19
C CYS A 27 -24.04 -5.76 10.90
N PHE A 28 -22.86 -6.36 10.74
CA PHE A 28 -22.52 -7.63 11.36
C PHE A 28 -22.24 -7.52 12.87
N TYR A 29 -21.84 -6.36 13.39
CA TYR A 29 -21.70 -6.14 14.84
C TYR A 29 -23.06 -5.86 15.52
N ILE A 30 -24.09 -5.49 14.76
CA ILE A 30 -25.41 -5.16 15.28
C ILE A 30 -26.41 -6.24 14.86
N LYS A 31 -26.47 -7.33 15.63
CA LYS A 31 -27.38 -8.46 15.38
C LYS A 31 -28.86 -8.10 15.53
N ARG A 32 -29.18 -7.11 16.37
CA ARG A 32 -30.54 -6.65 16.67
C ARG A 32 -30.60 -5.13 16.75
N GLY A 33 -31.78 -4.57 16.50
CA GLY A 33 -31.99 -3.12 16.51
C GLY A 33 -32.28 -2.49 17.87
N ASP A 34 -32.06 -3.20 18.97
CA ASP A 34 -32.22 -2.70 20.33
C ASP A 34 -31.00 -1.88 20.78
N GLN A 35 -31.21 -0.97 21.73
CA GLN A 35 -30.19 -0.02 22.18
C GLN A 35 -28.92 -0.72 22.69
N ALA A 36 -29.08 -1.82 23.41
CA ALA A 36 -27.97 -2.60 23.93
C ALA A 36 -27.10 -3.22 22.83
N SER A 37 -27.70 -3.77 21.77
CA SER A 37 -26.94 -4.35 20.66
C SER A 37 -26.26 -3.28 19.80
N ILE A 38 -26.89 -2.11 19.63
CA ILE A 38 -26.27 -0.99 18.91
C ILE A 38 -25.02 -0.51 19.65
N ILE A 39 -25.13 -0.28 20.96
CA ILE A 39 -24.00 0.19 21.78
C ILE A 39 -22.91 -0.89 21.88
N GLY A 40 -23.29 -2.14 22.17
CA GLY A 40 -22.36 -3.26 22.26
C GLY A 40 -21.60 -3.49 20.95
N GLY A 41 -22.31 -3.50 19.82
CA GLY A 41 -21.70 -3.66 18.50
C GLY A 41 -20.76 -2.51 18.14
N ALA A 42 -21.11 -1.27 18.50
CA ALA A 42 -20.22 -0.13 18.29
C ALA A 42 -18.94 -0.23 19.13
N ILE A 43 -19.03 -0.69 20.39
CA ILE A 43 -17.86 -0.89 21.25
C ILE A 43 -16.93 -1.95 20.66
N GLU A 44 -17.46 -3.07 20.19
CA GLU A 44 -16.67 -4.15 19.58
C GLU A 44 -15.98 -3.69 18.30
N PHE A 45 -16.69 -2.97 17.44
CA PHE A 45 -16.12 -2.36 16.24
C PHE A 45 -14.97 -1.40 16.55
N ILE A 46 -15.15 -0.48 17.52
CA ILE A 46 -14.09 0.46 17.91
C ILE A 46 -12.86 -0.27 18.46
N LYS A 47 -13.05 -1.33 19.24
CA LYS A 47 -11.94 -2.14 19.76
C LYS A 47 -11.14 -2.80 18.63
N GLU A 48 -11.82 -3.37 17.64
CA GLU A 48 -11.14 -3.94 16.47
C GLU A 48 -10.40 -2.86 15.67
N LEU A 49 -11.00 -1.69 15.45
CA LEU A 49 -10.34 -0.58 14.77
C LEU A 49 -9.06 -0.15 15.50
N HIS A 50 -9.09 -0.04 16.84
CA HIS A 50 -7.89 0.27 17.63
C HIS A 50 -6.83 -0.83 17.52
N GLN A 51 -7.23 -2.11 17.51
CA GLN A 51 -6.30 -3.23 17.36
C GLN A 51 -5.61 -3.22 15.99
N VAL A 52 -6.37 -2.94 14.92
CA VAL A 52 -5.83 -2.80 13.56
C VAL A 52 -4.87 -1.62 13.49
N LEU A 53 -5.22 -0.47 14.08
CA LEU A 53 -4.34 0.70 14.13
C LEU A 53 -3.00 0.38 14.81
N GLN A 54 -3.02 -0.22 16.00
CA GLN A 54 -1.80 -0.61 16.71
C GLN A 54 -0.96 -1.62 15.93
N ALA A 55 -1.59 -2.59 15.28
CA ALA A 55 -0.89 -3.57 14.45
C ALA A 55 -0.20 -2.91 13.24
N LEU A 56 -0.87 -1.95 12.60
CA LEU A 56 -0.32 -1.18 11.48
C LEU A 56 0.82 -0.25 11.94
N GLU A 57 0.67 0.44 13.06
CA GLU A 57 1.73 1.28 13.66
C GLU A 57 2.96 0.44 14.04
N SER A 58 2.75 -0.74 14.62
CA SER A 58 3.84 -1.67 14.96
C SER A 58 4.53 -2.22 13.70
N LYS A 59 3.76 -2.47 12.63
CA LYS A 59 4.32 -2.89 11.33
C LYS A 59 5.13 -1.76 10.69
N LYS A 60 4.68 -0.51 10.81
CA LYS A 60 5.44 0.68 10.41
C LYS A 60 6.78 0.75 11.16
N GLN A 61 6.78 0.68 12.49
CA GLN A 61 8.01 0.75 13.29
C GLN A 61 9.03 -0.35 12.94
N ARG A 62 8.58 -1.58 12.71
CA ARG A 62 9.46 -2.69 12.32
C ARG A 62 10.09 -2.52 10.93
N LYS A 63 9.37 -1.90 9.99
CA LYS A 63 9.94 -1.58 8.67
C LYS A 63 10.97 -0.45 8.76
N ASN A 64 10.74 0.55 9.60
CA ASN A 64 11.69 1.63 9.84
C ASN A 64 12.97 1.18 10.58
N SER A 65 12.94 0.10 11.36
CA SER A 65 14.12 -0.44 12.05
C SER A 65 14.97 -1.41 11.20
N LEU A 66 14.52 -1.80 10.00
CA LEU A 66 15.23 -2.73 9.10
C LEU A 66 15.93 -2.02 7.93
N SER A 67 16.14 -0.70 8.01
CA SER A 67 17.01 0.00 7.06
C SER A 67 18.46 -0.45 7.25
N PRO A 68 19.10 -1.13 6.28
CA PRO A 68 20.54 -1.32 6.32
C PRO A 68 21.16 0.06 6.10
N SER A 69 21.77 0.61 7.14
CA SER A 69 22.67 1.75 6.98
C SER A 69 23.79 1.34 6.02
N PRO A 70 23.95 1.97 4.84
CA PRO A 70 25.11 1.76 4.00
C PRO A 70 26.25 2.57 4.62
N GLY A 71 26.98 1.96 5.55
CA GLY A 71 28.29 2.47 5.93
C GLY A 71 29.28 2.25 4.78
N PRO A 72 29.91 3.28 4.21
CA PRO A 72 30.94 3.11 3.22
C PRO A 72 32.27 2.87 3.93
N CYS A 73 33.03 1.83 3.56
CA CYS A 73 34.49 1.89 3.58
C CYS A 73 35.08 0.77 2.72
N LEU A 74 35.76 1.22 1.67
CA LEU A 74 36.57 0.47 0.71
C LEU A 74 37.87 -0.01 1.39
N SER A 75 38.31 -1.24 1.09
CA SER A 75 39.63 -1.48 0.47
C SER A 75 39.93 -2.98 0.30
N PRO A 76 40.56 -3.39 -0.81
CA PRO A 76 41.11 -4.72 -1.02
C PRO A 76 42.62 -4.75 -0.68
N SER A 77 43.12 -5.79 -0.02
CA SER A 77 44.56 -6.10 -0.07
C SER A 77 44.85 -7.59 0.19
N PRO A 78 45.71 -8.23 -0.63
CA PRO A 78 46.12 -9.63 -0.50
C PRO A 78 47.53 -9.77 0.11
N ARG A 79 47.79 -10.87 0.84
CA ARG A 79 48.98 -11.78 0.76
C ARG A 79 49.22 -12.57 2.07
N ALA A 80 49.54 -13.85 1.88
CA ALA A 80 49.84 -14.93 2.84
C ALA A 80 51.29 -14.80 3.44
N PRO A 81 51.95 -15.77 4.16
CA PRO A 81 51.82 -17.24 4.08
C PRO A 81 51.98 -18.13 5.36
N LEU A 82 51.49 -19.37 5.23
CA LEU A 82 51.97 -20.70 5.68
C LEU A 82 52.71 -20.86 7.03
N GLN A 83 52.22 -21.78 7.88
CA GLN A 83 53.05 -22.83 8.52
C GLN A 83 52.26 -24.15 8.72
N LEU A 84 52.95 -25.26 8.42
CA LEU A 84 52.56 -26.68 8.40
C LEU A 84 53.03 -27.35 9.72
N LEU A 85 52.41 -28.47 10.16
CA LEU A 85 52.97 -29.65 10.91
C LEU A 85 51.81 -30.44 11.58
N THR A 86 51.32 -31.57 11.03
CA THR A 86 51.69 -33.01 11.24
C THR A 86 51.01 -33.75 12.42
N THR A 87 50.24 -34.81 12.05
CA THR A 87 50.01 -36.14 12.71
C THR A 87 49.48 -36.18 14.15
N SER A 88 48.45 -36.94 14.52
CA SER A 88 48.40 -38.42 14.51
C SER A 88 47.09 -38.97 15.16
N LEU A 89 46.65 -40.16 14.69
CA LEU A 89 45.82 -41.20 15.35
C LEU A 89 44.29 -41.04 15.53
N HIS A 90 43.55 -41.92 14.84
CA HIS A 90 42.19 -42.42 15.10
C HIS A 90 42.28 -43.62 16.11
N PRO A 91 41.23 -44.15 16.81
CA PRO A 91 39.98 -44.67 16.19
C PRO A 91 38.65 -44.57 17.00
N ASP A 92 37.54 -44.73 16.25
CA ASP A 92 36.32 -45.50 16.58
C ASP A 92 35.25 -45.01 17.62
N HIS A 93 34.02 -44.68 17.16
CA HIS A 93 32.85 -45.58 17.14
C HIS A 93 31.46 -44.90 16.91
N HIS A 94 30.66 -45.56 16.07
CA HIS A 94 29.18 -45.62 15.99
C HIS A 94 28.33 -44.51 15.31
N ASN A 95 27.91 -44.83 14.08
CA ASN A 95 26.71 -44.40 13.33
C ASN A 95 25.40 -44.95 13.98
N PRO A 96 24.17 -44.44 13.70
CA PRO A 96 23.60 -44.40 12.34
C PRO A 96 22.62 -43.25 11.97
N PHE A 97 22.74 -42.80 10.71
CA PHE A 97 21.73 -42.18 9.82
C PHE A 97 20.45 -43.08 9.69
N PRO A 98 19.30 -42.69 9.05
CA PRO A 98 19.28 -41.88 7.81
C PRO A 98 17.97 -41.19 7.27
N PHE A 99 18.17 -40.45 6.15
CA PHE A 99 17.25 -40.09 5.02
C PHE A 99 16.07 -39.11 5.26
N GLY A 100 15.74 -38.17 4.35
CA GLY A 100 16.15 -38.03 2.96
C GLY A 100 15.80 -36.69 2.28
N ASN A 101 16.35 -36.55 1.06
CA ASN A 101 16.14 -35.53 0.05
C ASN A 101 14.66 -35.40 -0.38
N ILE A 102 14.28 -34.22 -0.90
CA ILE A 102 13.52 -34.04 -2.17
C ILE A 102 13.75 -32.60 -2.65
N GLU A 103 14.40 -32.48 -3.80
CA GLU A 103 14.37 -31.32 -4.70
C GLU A 103 12.96 -31.13 -5.27
N ASN A 104 12.53 -29.90 -5.54
CA ASN A 104 11.65 -29.63 -6.68
C ASN A 104 11.66 -28.14 -7.05
N ASP A 105 12.35 -27.87 -8.14
CA ASP A 105 12.20 -26.73 -9.02
C ASP A 105 11.12 -27.08 -10.06
N LEU A 106 10.02 -26.31 -10.16
CA LEU A 106 9.09 -26.39 -11.30
C LEU A 106 8.28 -25.09 -11.47
N LYS A 107 8.87 -24.18 -12.24
CA LYS A 107 8.33 -23.43 -13.39
C LYS A 107 6.80 -23.44 -13.66
N GLU A 108 6.24 -22.22 -13.60
CA GLU A 108 5.32 -21.55 -14.55
C GLU A 108 3.85 -21.98 -14.79
N LEU A 109 3.02 -20.92 -14.83
CA LEU A 109 1.75 -20.70 -15.55
C LEU A 109 0.44 -21.25 -14.96
N GLY A 110 -0.43 -20.31 -14.56
CA GLY A 110 -1.83 -20.55 -14.22
C GLY A 110 -2.52 -19.28 -13.74
N ALA A 111 -3.07 -18.52 -14.69
CA ALA A 111 -3.73 -17.21 -14.61
C ALA A 111 -4.66 -16.89 -13.41
N ALA A 112 -4.77 -15.55 -13.20
CA ALA A 112 -5.85 -14.80 -12.56
C ALA A 112 -5.96 -14.93 -11.03
N CYS A 113 -5.74 -13.90 -10.22
CA CYS A 113 -6.34 -12.56 -10.34
C CYS A 113 -5.41 -11.50 -9.73
N CYS A 114 -4.77 -10.67 -10.56
CA CYS A 114 -4.07 -9.47 -10.12
C CYS A 114 -5.09 -8.36 -9.78
N ASN A 115 -5.81 -8.53 -8.68
CA ASN A 115 -6.73 -7.51 -8.16
C ASN A 115 -6.08 -6.61 -7.09
N SER A 116 -4.75 -6.46 -7.06
CA SER A 116 -4.15 -5.38 -6.28
C SER A 116 -4.01 -4.15 -7.17
N PRO A 117 -4.68 -3.02 -6.86
CA PRO A 117 -4.44 -1.78 -7.59
C PRO A 117 -2.97 -1.37 -7.35
N ILE A 118 -2.14 -1.43 -8.40
CA ILE A 118 -0.71 -1.05 -8.35
C ILE A 118 -0.57 0.46 -8.05
N ALA A 119 -1.57 1.22 -8.48
CA ALA A 119 -1.81 2.60 -8.11
C ALA A 119 -3.31 2.84 -7.88
N ASP A 120 -3.62 3.87 -7.09
CA ASP A 120 -4.95 4.47 -6.97
C ASP A 120 -4.91 5.81 -7.70
N VAL A 121 -5.78 5.98 -8.70
CA VAL A 121 -5.79 7.13 -9.60
C VAL A 121 -7.14 7.83 -9.51
N GLU A 122 -7.13 9.08 -9.07
CA GLU A 122 -8.29 9.96 -9.02
C GLU A 122 -8.05 11.16 -9.94
N ALA A 123 -8.97 11.42 -10.85
CA ALA A 123 -8.94 12.59 -11.71
C ALA A 123 -10.23 13.42 -11.53
N LYS A 124 -10.08 14.74 -11.42
CA LYS A 124 -11.21 15.65 -11.18
C LYS A 124 -11.06 16.95 -11.95
N ILE A 125 -12.15 17.40 -12.58
CA ILE A 125 -12.21 18.71 -13.24
C ILE A 125 -12.23 19.83 -12.20
N SER A 126 -11.38 20.84 -12.39
CA SER A 126 -11.29 22.05 -11.59
C SER A 126 -11.13 23.27 -12.52
N GLY A 127 -12.27 23.89 -12.88
CA GLY A 127 -12.29 24.99 -13.86
C GLY A 127 -11.87 24.50 -15.24
N SER A 128 -10.86 25.14 -15.84
CA SER A 128 -10.25 24.73 -17.12
C SER A 128 -9.17 23.66 -16.99
N ASN A 129 -8.91 23.19 -15.78
CA ASN A 129 -7.83 22.27 -15.46
C ASN A 129 -8.38 20.95 -14.93
N VAL A 130 -7.54 19.92 -14.91
CA VAL A 130 -7.77 18.64 -14.25
C VAL A 130 -6.77 18.50 -13.11
N ILE A 131 -7.27 18.05 -11.96
CA ILE A 131 -6.45 17.63 -10.84
C ILE A 131 -6.34 16.12 -10.92
N LEU A 132 -5.14 15.61 -11.18
CA LEU A 132 -4.84 14.19 -11.23
C LEU A 132 -4.02 13.83 -10.00
N LYS A 133 -4.54 12.91 -9.19
CA LYS A 133 -3.86 12.34 -8.03
C LYS A 133 -3.60 10.88 -8.29
N VAL A 134 -2.35 10.48 -8.11
CA VAL A 134 -1.90 9.10 -8.26
C VAL A 134 -1.19 8.71 -6.99
N ILE A 135 -1.69 7.68 -6.30
CA ILE A 135 -1.06 7.09 -5.12
C ILE A 135 -0.54 5.73 -5.52
N SER A 136 0.76 5.52 -5.45
CA SER A 136 1.37 4.23 -5.77
C SER A 136 2.45 3.85 -4.78
N ARG A 137 2.92 2.60 -4.84
CA ARG A 137 4.23 2.27 -4.25
C ARG A 137 5.35 3.02 -4.99
N ARG A 138 6.48 3.21 -4.31
CA ARG A 138 7.68 3.78 -4.94
C ARG A 138 8.22 2.82 -6.00
N ILE A 139 8.04 3.17 -7.26
CA ILE A 139 8.54 2.40 -8.40
C ILE A 139 9.44 3.33 -9.22
N PRO A 140 10.71 2.96 -9.46
CA PRO A 140 11.62 3.76 -10.29
C PRO A 140 11.05 4.02 -11.68
N GLY A 141 11.22 5.24 -12.20
CA GLY A 141 10.80 5.59 -13.55
C GLY A 141 9.29 5.78 -13.77
N GLN A 142 8.45 5.76 -12.73
CA GLN A 142 7.00 6.00 -12.92
C GLN A 142 6.65 7.43 -13.27
N ILE A 143 7.33 8.42 -12.68
CA ILE A 143 7.11 9.82 -13.03
C ILE A 143 7.26 10.10 -14.52
N PRO A 144 8.39 9.74 -15.18
CA PRO A 144 8.52 9.99 -16.61
C PRO A 144 7.50 9.20 -17.45
N ARG A 145 7.03 8.02 -16.99
CA ARG A 145 5.95 7.27 -17.65
C ARG A 145 4.63 8.03 -17.61
N ILE A 146 4.22 8.51 -16.42
CA ILE A 146 2.99 9.30 -16.27
C ILE A 146 3.09 10.58 -17.10
N ILE A 147 4.23 11.27 -17.07
CA ILE A 147 4.45 12.48 -17.87
C ILE A 147 4.28 12.18 -19.36
N SER A 148 4.89 11.10 -19.86
CA SER A 148 4.75 10.69 -21.26
C SER A 148 3.31 10.37 -21.64
N VAL A 149 2.54 9.70 -20.78
CA VAL A 149 1.10 9.47 -21.02
C VAL A 149 0.35 10.79 -21.11
N LEU A 150 0.60 11.73 -20.19
CA LEU A 150 -0.06 13.04 -20.19
C LEU A 150 0.26 13.84 -21.46
N GLU A 151 1.52 13.84 -21.90
CA GLU A 151 1.96 14.51 -23.12
C GLU A 151 1.34 13.88 -24.38
N ASN A 152 1.31 12.54 -24.47
CA ASN A 152 0.69 11.82 -25.58
C ASN A 152 -0.82 12.08 -25.68
N LEU A 153 -1.48 12.31 -24.54
CA LEU A 153 -2.89 12.66 -24.46
C LEU A 153 -3.17 14.17 -24.61
N SER A 154 -2.15 14.96 -24.98
CA SER A 154 -2.25 16.42 -25.14
C SER A 154 -2.65 17.18 -23.87
N PHE A 155 -2.23 16.71 -22.70
CA PHE A 155 -2.34 17.48 -21.45
C PHE A 155 -1.08 18.31 -21.20
N GLU A 156 -1.27 19.57 -20.82
CA GLU A 156 -0.18 20.47 -20.41
C GLU A 156 -0.02 20.42 -18.89
N ILE A 157 1.15 20.00 -18.39
CA ILE A 157 1.41 19.92 -16.95
C ILE A 157 1.73 21.31 -16.41
N LEU A 158 0.87 21.86 -15.55
CA LEU A 158 1.06 23.17 -14.91
C LEU A 158 1.84 23.05 -13.60
N HIS A 159 1.54 22.03 -12.81
CA HIS A 159 2.17 21.81 -11.50
C HIS A 159 2.24 20.34 -11.18
N LEU A 160 3.37 19.88 -10.65
CA LEU A 160 3.54 18.54 -10.10
C LEU A 160 4.01 18.66 -8.64
N ASN A 161 3.20 18.16 -7.71
CA ASN A 161 3.63 17.93 -6.34
C ASN A 161 3.91 16.43 -6.14
N ILE A 162 5.08 16.11 -5.61
CA ILE A 162 5.46 14.75 -5.25
C ILE A 162 5.62 14.70 -3.73
N SER A 163 4.78 13.92 -3.07
CA SER A 163 4.84 13.73 -1.62
C SER A 163 4.99 12.25 -1.32
N SER A 164 6.01 11.86 -0.57
CA SER A 164 6.24 10.45 -0.21
C SER A 164 5.99 10.22 1.27
N MET A 165 5.38 9.08 1.59
CA MET A 165 5.23 8.58 2.95
C MET A 165 5.55 7.08 2.95
N GLU A 166 6.63 6.71 3.64
CA GLU A 166 7.12 5.32 3.71
C GLU A 166 7.32 4.72 2.31
N ASP A 167 6.63 3.62 2.00
CA ASP A 167 6.71 2.89 0.73
C ASP A 167 5.79 3.50 -0.35
N THR A 168 5.00 4.53 -0.02
CA THR A 168 4.00 5.15 -0.90
C THR A 168 4.40 6.55 -1.36
N VAL A 169 3.99 6.89 -2.58
CA VAL A 169 4.20 8.21 -3.17
C VAL A 169 2.87 8.70 -3.73
N LEU A 170 2.50 9.93 -3.38
CA LEU A 170 1.42 10.68 -3.97
C LEU A 170 2.01 11.62 -5.03
N TYR A 171 1.59 11.45 -6.26
CA TYR A 171 1.81 12.39 -7.36
C TYR A 171 0.53 13.19 -7.56
N SER A 172 0.60 14.51 -7.39
CA SER A 172 -0.53 15.41 -7.58
C SER A 172 -0.21 16.38 -8.70
N PHE A 173 -0.80 16.15 -9.87
CA PHE A 173 -0.68 16.99 -11.03
C PHE A 173 -1.85 17.98 -11.12
N VAL A 174 -1.54 19.21 -11.47
CA VAL A 174 -2.49 20.17 -12.04
C VAL A 174 -2.17 20.23 -13.51
N ILE A 175 -3.08 19.73 -14.35
CA ILE A 175 -2.89 19.68 -15.80
C ILE A 175 -3.98 20.49 -16.49
N LYS A 176 -3.65 21.08 -17.63
CA LYS A 176 -4.59 21.80 -18.48
C LYS A 176 -4.92 20.94 -19.68
N ILE A 177 -6.20 20.95 -20.06
CA ILE A 177 -6.70 20.20 -21.22
C ILE A 177 -6.19 20.92 -22.47
N GLY A 178 -5.38 20.24 -23.30
CA GLY A 178 -4.93 20.76 -24.57
C GLY A 178 -6.04 20.77 -25.61
N LEU A 179 -5.86 21.57 -26.67
CA LEU A 179 -6.87 21.77 -27.71
C LEU A 179 -7.15 20.50 -28.53
N GLU A 180 -6.18 19.59 -28.58
CA GLU A 180 -6.25 18.32 -29.33
C GLU A 180 -6.63 17.12 -28.45
N CYS A 181 -6.90 17.36 -27.14
CA CYS A 181 -7.28 16.30 -26.23
C CYS A 181 -8.70 15.80 -26.52
N GLN A 182 -8.84 14.50 -26.81
CA GLN A 182 -10.14 13.86 -27.08
C GLN A 182 -10.59 12.89 -25.98
N VAL A 183 -9.82 12.81 -24.90
CA VAL A 183 -9.95 11.79 -23.86
C VAL A 183 -10.78 12.31 -22.70
N SER A 184 -11.68 11.49 -22.15
CA SER A 184 -12.46 11.86 -20.96
C SER A 184 -11.61 11.81 -19.69
N VAL A 185 -12.11 12.36 -18.59
CA VAL A 185 -11.39 12.33 -17.29
C VAL A 185 -11.27 10.90 -16.76
N GLU A 186 -12.29 10.08 -16.98
CA GLU A 186 -12.32 8.67 -16.64
C GLU A 186 -11.32 7.87 -17.48
N GLU A 187 -11.25 8.15 -18.78
CA GLU A 187 -10.31 7.48 -19.70
C GLU A 187 -8.86 7.89 -19.41
N LEU A 188 -8.60 9.15 -19.05
CA LEU A 188 -7.30 9.59 -18.54
C LEU A 188 -6.88 8.78 -17.29
N ALA A 189 -7.79 8.60 -16.33
CA ALA A 189 -7.48 7.84 -15.12
C ALA A 189 -7.13 6.38 -15.46
N VAL A 190 -7.82 5.79 -16.43
CA VAL A 190 -7.54 4.44 -16.93
C VAL A 190 -6.17 4.36 -17.61
N GLU A 191 -5.83 5.31 -18.50
CA GLU A 191 -4.54 5.32 -19.21
C GLU A 191 -3.35 5.46 -18.24
N VAL A 192 -3.48 6.37 -17.27
CA VAL A 192 -2.48 6.56 -16.22
C VAL A 192 -2.36 5.29 -15.38
N GLN A 193 -3.47 4.65 -15.03
CA GLN A 193 -3.48 3.38 -14.30
C GLN A 193 -2.79 2.27 -15.11
N GLN A 194 -3.00 2.20 -16.43
CA GLN A 194 -2.37 1.23 -17.32
C GLN A 194 -0.85 1.39 -17.40
N SER A 195 -0.34 2.62 -17.30
CA SER A 195 1.11 2.90 -17.32
C SER A 195 1.91 2.18 -16.21
N PHE A 196 1.23 1.81 -15.11
CA PHE A 196 1.81 1.05 -14.00
C PHE A 196 1.95 -0.45 -14.27
N PHE A 197 1.26 -0.98 -15.28
CA PHE A 197 1.33 -2.40 -15.66
C PHE A 197 2.35 -2.68 -16.75
N GLN A 198 2.83 -1.64 -17.45
CA GLN A 198 3.85 -1.79 -18.47
C GLN A 198 5.23 -1.92 -17.82
N ASP A 199 5.63 -3.13 -17.41
CA ASP A 199 7.06 -3.40 -17.21
C ASP A 199 7.74 -3.33 -18.58
N THR A 200 8.46 -2.25 -18.83
CA THR A 200 9.32 -2.15 -20.02
C THR A 200 10.72 -1.78 -19.56
N ILE A 201 11.54 -2.83 -19.62
CA ILE A 201 12.99 -2.85 -19.58
C ILE A 201 13.52 -1.70 -20.44
N TYR A 202 14.13 -0.71 -19.81
CA TYR A 202 15.20 0.05 -20.45
C TYR A 202 16.45 -0.16 -19.61
N THR A 203 17.13 -1.26 -19.95
CA THR A 203 18.57 -1.38 -19.83
C THR A 203 19.22 -0.12 -20.37
N TYR A 204 19.94 0.61 -19.52
CA TYR A 204 20.94 1.56 -19.98
C TYR A 204 22.07 0.75 -20.61
N GLU A 205 22.02 0.57 -21.93
CA GLU A 205 23.22 0.33 -22.72
C GLU A 205 23.65 1.65 -23.36
N LEU A 206 24.92 1.98 -23.10
CA LEU A 206 25.82 3.00 -23.68
C LEU A 206 25.67 4.45 -23.18
#